data_AF-A0A9X3HTT0-F1
#
_entry.id   AF-A0A9X3HTT0-F1
#
_cell.length_a   1.000
_cell.length_b   1.000
_cell.length_c   1.000
_cell.angle_alpha   90.00
_cell.angle_beta   90.00
_cell.angle_gamma   90.00
#
_symmetry.space_group_name_H-M   'P 1'
#
loop_
_entity.id
_entity.type
_entity.pdbx_description
1 polymer ?
#
loop_
_entity_poly.entity_id
_entity_poly.type
_entity_poly.pdbx_seq_one_letter_code
_entity_poly.pdbx_strand_id
1 'polypeptide(L)'
;MAIKTSDLNAKLFGKANKRRATTPQEAQTAAKEQAQVIELSVAGEDMVSFELVRIPANEVATKTVVFADNAREQSFLNEHALSDVLTTLRERGQQYPAVGRKGKDGKIEVLDGSRRRMSCILAEKEFLIYVAEDINSEHAKFLSDVANAHKPLSLYEKGKEMQAKLESGEAEDQKALAKIFQCSEALVSGALKAASLPLELLQAYPNVGDLGRPTIVKLHKQYSELSSEHQVKLLEMCASNEGFVWQRSQAQGVARLTKEVSETIENWILELSPPKKAINNKVDLVKGRASYTRKGANLALNLKKVDDETMQDILNFIEKKLG
;
A
#
# COMPACT_ATOMS: atom_id res chain seq x y z
N MET A 1 31.24 53.22 17.75
CA MET A 1 31.47 52.46 16.50
C MET A 1 31.04 51.03 16.75
N ALA A 2 29.96 50.60 16.08
CA ALA A 2 29.41 49.26 16.22
C ALA A 2 30.37 48.23 15.61
N ILE A 3 30.85 47.31 16.44
CA ILE A 3 31.67 46.18 15.99
C ILE A 3 30.73 45.19 15.30
N LYS A 4 31.00 44.91 14.02
CA LYS A 4 30.21 44.01 13.19
C LYS A 4 30.31 42.58 13.73
N THR A 5 29.16 41.90 13.75
CA THR A 5 28.95 40.52 14.18
C THR A 5 29.69 39.45 13.37
N SER A 6 30.48 39.84 12.35
CA SER A 6 31.29 38.93 11.54
C SER A 6 32.58 38.47 12.24
N ASP A 7 33.07 39.23 13.21
CA ASP A 7 34.45 39.05 13.70
C ASP A 7 34.54 38.29 15.04
N LEU A 8 33.40 37.87 15.61
CA LEU A 8 33.37 37.04 16.82
C LEU A 8 33.41 35.53 16.51
N ASN A 9 33.09 35.13 15.28
CA ASN A 9 33.07 33.72 14.86
C ASN A 9 34.45 33.18 14.48
N ALA A 10 35.44 34.03 14.19
CA ALA A 10 36.76 33.59 13.76
C ALA A 10 37.71 33.18 14.92
N LYS A 11 37.33 33.43 16.19
CA LYS A 11 38.16 33.09 17.37
C LYS A 11 37.62 31.95 18.24
N LEU A 12 36.41 31.45 17.97
CA LEU A 12 35.81 30.32 18.70
C LEU A 12 35.95 28.96 17.98
N PHE A 13 36.40 28.95 16.71
CA PHE A 13 36.53 27.73 15.91
C PHE A 13 37.96 27.52 15.41
N GLY A 14 38.90 27.46 16.36
CA GLY A 14 40.23 26.94 16.12
C GLY A 14 40.21 25.41 16.07
N LYS A 15 40.32 24.86 14.85
CA LYS A 15 40.74 23.48 14.55
C LYS A 15 39.90 22.33 15.17
N ALA A 16 38.81 21.98 14.49
CA ALA A 16 38.44 20.61 14.09
C ALA A 16 36.99 20.61 13.59
N ASN A 17 36.75 19.92 12.47
CA ASN A 17 35.43 19.68 11.89
C ASN A 17 34.44 19.03 12.89
N LYS A 18 33.71 19.84 13.65
CA LYS A 18 32.50 19.43 14.39
C LYS A 18 31.47 20.57 14.31
N ARG A 19 30.79 20.72 13.17
CA ARG A 19 29.60 21.56 13.09
C ARG A 19 28.49 20.84 13.85
N ARG A 20 28.21 21.26 15.10
CA ARG A 20 27.06 20.79 15.87
C ARG A 20 25.81 21.39 15.26
N ALA A 21 25.00 20.56 14.60
CA ALA A 21 23.66 20.92 14.21
C ALA A 21 22.74 20.63 15.41
N THR A 22 22.23 21.67 16.05
CA THR A 22 21.43 21.58 17.28
C THR A 22 19.93 21.80 17.03
N THR A 23 19.57 22.20 15.82
CA THR A 23 18.18 22.41 15.41
C THR A 23 17.80 21.53 14.21
N PRO A 24 16.50 21.21 14.01
CA PRO A 24 16.05 20.44 12.85
C PRO A 24 16.45 21.07 11.50
N GLN A 25 16.50 22.41 11.41
CA GLN A 25 16.94 23.12 10.22
C GLN A 25 18.45 22.97 9.98
N GLU A 26 19.27 23.10 11.03
CA GLU A 26 20.72 22.86 10.93
C GLU A 26 21.00 21.40 10.57
N ALA A 27 20.23 20.45 11.11
CA ALA A 27 20.36 19.03 10.79
C ALA A 27 19.98 18.74 9.32
N GLN A 28 18.94 19.40 8.79
CA GLN A 28 18.60 19.33 7.37
C GLN A 28 19.69 19.93 6.47
N THR A 29 20.26 21.08 6.84
CA THR A 29 21.38 21.67 6.10
C THR A 29 22.61 20.77 6.15
N ALA A 30 22.95 20.22 7.31
CA ALA A 30 24.05 19.28 7.48
C ALA A 30 23.83 17.99 6.70
N ALA A 31 22.61 17.46 6.65
CA ALA A 31 22.25 16.32 5.80
C ALA A 31 22.43 16.62 4.32
N LYS A 32 22.08 17.84 3.88
CA LYS A 32 22.30 18.30 2.50
C LYS A 32 23.78 18.49 2.17
N GLU A 33 24.57 18.95 3.13
CA GLU A 33 26.03 19.09 3.02
C GLU A 33 26.78 17.77 3.24
N GLN A 34 26.07 16.67 3.56
CA GLN A 34 26.65 15.36 3.92
C GLN A 34 27.70 15.48 5.03
N ALA A 35 27.37 16.22 6.09
CA ALA A 35 28.21 16.34 7.27
C ALA A 35 28.56 14.95 7.85
N GLN A 36 29.76 14.82 8.42
CA GLN A 36 30.21 13.54 8.94
C GLN A 36 29.37 13.05 10.12
N VAL A 37 28.81 13.97 10.91
CA VAL A 37 28.01 13.69 12.10
C VAL A 37 26.83 14.66 12.15
N ILE A 38 25.65 14.16 12.53
CA ILE A 38 24.47 14.96 12.87
C ILE A 38 23.95 14.57 14.25
N GLU A 39 23.32 15.51 14.95
CA GLU A 39 22.59 15.24 16.19
C GLU A 39 21.10 15.44 15.93
N LEU A 40 20.26 14.49 16.36
CA LEU A 40 18.80 14.57 16.23
C LEU A 40 18.17 14.28 17.59
N SER A 41 17.19 15.09 17.99
CA SER A 41 16.30 14.73 19.10
C SER A 41 15.29 13.71 18.60
N VAL A 42 15.24 12.55 19.26
CA VAL A 42 14.35 11.45 18.91
C VAL A 42 13.26 11.35 19.96
N ALA A 43 11.99 11.28 19.52
CA ALA A 43 10.82 11.19 20.39
C ALA A 43 10.69 12.27 21.49
N GLY A 44 11.34 13.44 21.33
CA GLY A 44 11.33 14.52 22.32
C GLY A 44 12.29 14.30 23.50
N GLU A 45 13.18 13.31 23.41
CA GLU A 45 14.21 12.99 24.39
C GLU A 45 15.60 13.58 24.01
N ASP A 46 16.65 13.04 24.62
CA ASP A 46 18.06 13.40 24.46
C ASP A 46 18.52 13.40 22.99
N MET A 47 19.52 14.25 22.72
CA MET A 47 20.15 14.33 21.40
C MET A 47 20.96 13.06 21.10
N VAL A 48 20.57 12.34 20.06
CA VAL A 48 21.31 11.17 19.57
C VAL A 48 22.24 11.60 18.45
N SER A 49 23.52 11.22 18.56
CA SER A 49 24.52 11.45 17.53
C SER A 49 24.50 10.34 16.49
N PHE A 50 24.51 10.71 15.22
CA PHE A 50 24.56 9.81 14.08
C PHE A 50 25.78 10.09 13.22
N GLU A 51 26.47 9.04 12.78
CA GLU A 51 27.62 9.14 11.90
C GLU A 51 27.25 8.77 10.46
N LEU A 52 27.76 9.54 9.50
CA LEU A 52 27.55 9.25 8.09
C LEU A 52 28.39 8.04 7.66
N VAL A 53 27.71 6.99 7.24
CA VAL A 53 28.28 5.79 6.64
C VAL A 53 27.96 5.74 5.15
N ARG A 54 28.98 5.44 4.35
CA ARG A 54 28.86 5.20 2.91
C ARG A 54 28.95 3.71 2.63
N ILE A 55 27.91 3.14 2.05
CA ILE A 55 27.85 1.72 1.73
C ILE A 55 28.00 1.55 0.21
N PRO A 56 29.01 0.81 -0.27
CA PRO A 56 29.18 0.49 -1.68
C PRO A 56 27.94 -0.17 -2.28
N ALA A 57 27.66 0.11 -3.56
CA ALA A 57 26.47 -0.37 -4.27
C ALA A 57 26.24 -1.89 -4.15
N ASN A 58 27.32 -2.66 -4.31
CA ASN A 58 27.32 -4.12 -4.24
C ASN A 58 27.14 -4.69 -2.81
N GLU A 59 27.22 -3.83 -1.78
CA GLU A 59 27.10 -4.24 -0.38
C GLU A 59 25.80 -3.75 0.27
N VAL A 60 25.03 -2.86 -0.38
CA VAL A 60 23.80 -2.29 0.19
C VAL A 60 22.83 -3.40 0.61
N ALA A 61 22.59 -4.38 -0.26
CA ALA A 61 21.64 -5.46 0.00
C ALA A 61 22.08 -6.38 1.16
N THR A 62 23.39 -6.55 1.39
CA THR A 62 23.92 -7.50 2.38
C THR A 62 24.24 -6.85 3.73
N LYS A 63 24.71 -5.59 3.72
CA LYS A 63 25.08 -4.83 4.92
C LYS A 63 23.93 -4.06 5.55
N THR A 64 22.80 -3.93 4.86
CA THR A 64 21.63 -3.22 5.40
C THR A 64 20.38 -4.09 5.37
N VAL A 65 19.52 -3.86 6.35
CA VAL A 65 18.19 -4.47 6.44
C VAL A 65 17.19 -3.38 6.79
N VAL A 66 15.96 -3.48 6.29
CA VAL A 66 14.91 -2.55 6.71
C VAL A 66 14.43 -2.95 8.09
N PHE A 67 14.17 -1.96 8.94
CA PHE A 67 13.63 -2.19 10.28
C PHE A 67 12.38 -3.08 10.24
N ALA A 68 12.35 -4.10 11.11
CA ALA A 68 11.33 -5.14 11.07
C ALA A 68 9.90 -4.61 11.24
N ASP A 69 9.70 -3.59 12.08
CA ASP A 69 8.38 -2.99 12.31
C ASP A 69 8.08 -1.81 11.36
N ASN A 70 8.85 -1.66 10.27
CA ASN A 70 8.51 -0.70 9.23
C ASN A 70 7.26 -1.18 8.49
N ALA A 71 6.21 -0.36 8.49
CA ALA A 71 4.92 -0.70 7.87
C ALA A 71 4.94 -0.81 6.33
N ARG A 72 6.04 -0.43 5.67
CA ARG A 72 6.16 -0.45 4.21
C ARG A 72 6.54 -1.84 3.71
N GLU A 73 5.73 -2.38 2.82
CA GLU A 73 5.94 -3.67 2.17
C GLU A 73 7.08 -3.56 1.14
N GLN A 74 8.21 -4.21 1.44
CA GLN A 74 9.43 -4.07 0.62
C GLN A 74 9.27 -4.73 -0.75
N SER A 75 8.41 -5.74 -0.88
CA SER A 75 8.15 -6.46 -2.13
C SER A 75 7.40 -5.63 -3.18
N PHE A 76 6.81 -4.49 -2.80
CA PHE A 76 6.17 -3.54 -3.71
C PHE A 76 7.13 -2.49 -4.28
N LEU A 77 8.38 -2.44 -3.81
CA LEU A 77 9.35 -1.42 -4.20
C LEU A 77 10.09 -1.81 -5.49
N ASN A 78 9.47 -1.52 -6.63
CA ASN A 78 10.04 -1.70 -7.97
C ASN A 78 10.32 -0.35 -8.66
N GLU A 79 10.75 -0.39 -9.92
CA GLU A 79 11.10 0.81 -10.71
C GLU A 79 9.94 1.79 -10.89
N HIS A 80 8.71 1.30 -10.99
CA HIS A 80 7.53 2.15 -11.15
C HIS A 80 7.12 2.78 -9.82
N ALA A 81 7.04 1.99 -8.74
CA ALA A 81 6.67 2.45 -7.40
C ALA A 81 7.69 3.46 -6.81
N LEU A 82 8.94 3.40 -7.27
CA LEU A 82 10.04 4.27 -6.86
C LEU A 82 10.39 5.34 -7.90
N SER A 83 9.61 5.50 -8.97
CA SER A 83 9.94 6.41 -10.08
C SER A 83 10.21 7.87 -9.65
N ASP A 84 9.55 8.32 -8.59
CA ASP A 84 9.72 9.65 -7.98
C ASP A 84 11.11 9.88 -7.38
N VAL A 85 11.76 8.84 -6.87
CA VAL A 85 13.10 8.94 -6.26
C VAL A 85 14.18 8.33 -7.15
N LEU A 86 13.89 7.20 -7.79
CA LEU A 86 14.82 6.40 -8.58
C LEU A 86 15.42 7.19 -9.76
N THR A 87 14.59 7.99 -10.44
CA THR A 87 15.02 8.76 -11.62
C THR A 87 16.14 9.74 -11.27
N THR A 88 15.93 10.55 -10.23
CA THR A 88 16.93 11.54 -9.79
C THR A 88 18.13 10.88 -9.14
N LEU A 89 17.93 9.76 -8.44
CA LEU A 89 19.01 9.00 -7.80
C LEU A 89 19.95 8.36 -8.82
N ARG A 90 19.43 7.87 -9.95
CA ARG A 90 20.26 7.32 -11.04
C ARG A 90 21.21 8.39 -11.61
N GLU A 91 20.69 9.60 -11.84
CA GLU A 91 21.44 10.70 -12.45
C GLU A 91 22.42 11.36 -11.49
N ARG A 92 21.99 11.63 -10.25
CA ARG A 92 22.70 12.53 -9.33
C ARG A 92 23.18 11.84 -8.05
N GLY A 93 22.92 10.55 -7.91
CA GLY A 93 23.13 9.83 -6.66
C GLY A 93 22.16 10.26 -5.56
N GLN A 94 22.32 9.67 -4.39
CA GLN A 94 21.51 9.98 -3.22
C GLN A 94 21.81 11.39 -2.70
N GLN A 95 20.80 12.26 -2.70
CA GLN A 95 20.92 13.65 -2.24
C GLN A 95 20.93 13.77 -0.71
N TYR A 96 20.04 13.01 -0.05
CA TYR A 96 19.86 13.04 1.40
C TYR A 96 20.15 11.66 1.99
N PRO A 97 21.09 11.55 2.93
CA PRO A 97 21.35 10.29 3.63
C PRO A 97 20.11 9.76 4.34
N ALA A 98 19.99 8.43 4.38
CA ALA A 98 18.99 7.71 5.17
C ALA A 98 19.31 7.82 6.67
N VAL A 99 18.42 7.32 7.53
CA VAL A 99 18.67 7.21 8.97
C VAL A 99 18.54 5.76 9.38
N GLY A 100 19.50 5.26 10.13
CA GLY A 100 19.54 3.89 10.61
C GLY A 100 20.15 3.78 11.99
N ARG A 101 20.09 2.55 12.51
CA ARG A 101 20.83 2.17 13.71
C ARG A 101 21.69 0.94 13.44
N LYS A 102 22.72 0.76 14.26
CA LYS A 102 23.53 -0.45 14.22
C LYS A 102 22.76 -1.61 14.83
N GLY A 103 22.51 -2.65 14.02
CA GLY A 103 21.84 -3.87 14.44
C GLY A 103 22.76 -4.78 15.27
N LYS A 104 22.15 -5.68 16.05
CA LYS A 104 22.88 -6.66 16.89
C LYS A 104 23.72 -7.66 16.08
N ASP A 105 23.35 -7.88 14.83
CA ASP A 105 24.03 -8.76 13.86
C ASP A 105 25.16 -8.03 13.09
N GLY A 106 25.43 -6.77 13.43
CA GLY A 106 26.42 -5.93 12.75
C GLY A 106 25.93 -5.32 11.43
N LYS A 107 24.69 -5.61 10.98
CA LYS A 107 24.07 -4.92 9.85
C LYS A 107 23.50 -3.58 10.29
N ILE A 108 23.27 -2.69 9.33
CA ILE A 108 22.60 -1.42 9.58
C ILE A 108 21.10 -1.62 9.36
N GLU A 109 20.31 -1.41 10.41
CA GLU A 109 18.86 -1.36 10.33
C GLU A 109 18.41 0.02 9.82
N VAL A 110 17.75 0.07 8.68
CA VAL A 110 17.24 1.29 8.06
C VAL A 110 15.90 1.65 8.69
N LEU A 111 15.89 2.77 9.42
CA LEU A 111 14.72 3.32 10.12
C LEU A 111 13.95 4.28 9.20
N ASP A 112 14.65 5.20 8.56
CA ASP A 112 14.16 6.07 7.49
C ASP A 112 14.95 5.81 6.21
N GLY A 113 14.25 5.69 5.10
CA GLY A 113 14.86 5.59 3.78
C GLY A 113 14.75 4.22 3.16
N SER A 114 13.77 3.38 3.53
CA SER A 114 13.52 2.08 2.88
C SER A 114 13.35 2.20 1.37
N ARG A 115 12.57 3.21 0.91
CA ARG A 115 12.45 3.57 -0.51
C ARG A 115 13.80 3.94 -1.15
N ARG A 116 14.60 4.77 -0.46
CA ARG A 116 15.94 5.21 -0.92
C ARG A 116 16.92 4.05 -1.00
N ARG A 117 16.94 3.17 0.00
CA ARG A 117 17.73 1.93 0.04
C ARG A 117 17.44 1.08 -1.20
N MET A 118 16.16 0.80 -1.45
CA MET A 118 15.78 0.02 -2.63
C MET A 118 16.14 0.73 -3.94
N SER A 119 15.95 2.05 -4.02
CA SER A 119 16.38 2.83 -5.19
C SER A 119 17.91 2.76 -5.42
N CYS A 120 18.73 2.79 -4.36
CA CYS A 120 20.18 2.61 -4.49
C CYS A 120 20.54 1.21 -5.02
N ILE A 121 19.84 0.17 -4.57
CA ILE A 121 20.01 -1.20 -5.06
C ILE A 121 19.67 -1.26 -6.57
N LEU A 122 18.49 -0.77 -6.97
CA LEU A 122 18.03 -0.77 -8.37
C LEU A 122 18.84 0.14 -9.31
N ALA A 123 19.52 1.14 -8.76
CA ALA A 123 20.36 2.08 -9.51
C ALA A 123 21.85 1.70 -9.48
N GLU A 124 22.23 0.65 -8.73
CA GLU A 124 23.61 0.26 -8.47
C GLU A 124 24.47 1.45 -7.99
N LYS A 125 23.92 2.22 -7.04
CA LYS A 125 24.59 3.38 -6.44
C LYS A 125 24.94 3.12 -4.97
N GLU A 126 25.95 3.86 -4.50
CA GLU A 126 26.25 3.90 -3.07
C GLU A 126 25.02 4.33 -2.26
N PHE A 127 24.94 3.84 -1.03
CA PHE A 127 23.90 4.22 -0.08
C PHE A 127 24.52 4.96 1.11
N LEU A 128 24.09 6.20 1.28
CA LEU A 128 24.46 7.11 2.35
C LEU A 128 23.45 6.98 3.48
N ILE A 129 23.94 6.72 4.69
CA ILE A 129 23.08 6.53 5.86
C ILE A 129 23.75 7.07 7.12
N TYR A 130 23.01 7.85 7.89
CA TYR A 130 23.37 8.27 9.24
C TYR A 130 23.05 7.15 10.22
N VAL A 131 24.07 6.64 10.93
CA VAL A 131 23.96 5.49 11.82
C VAL A 131 24.25 5.90 13.25
N ALA A 132 23.36 5.54 14.17
CA ALA A 132 23.59 5.62 15.62
C ALA A 132 23.70 4.22 16.23
N GLU A 133 24.40 4.09 17.36
CA GLU A 133 24.54 2.80 18.07
C GLU A 133 23.42 2.57 19.10
N ASP A 134 23.01 3.61 19.84
CA ASP A 134 22.12 3.48 21.01
C ASP A 134 20.66 3.90 20.73
N ILE A 135 20.03 3.34 19.69
CA ILE A 135 18.60 3.59 19.41
C ILE A 135 17.76 2.38 19.85
N ASN A 136 16.94 2.57 20.88
CA ASN A 136 16.00 1.57 21.34
C ASN A 136 14.86 1.32 20.31
N SER A 137 14.08 0.25 20.50
CA SER A 137 13.03 -0.13 19.52
C SER A 137 11.87 0.87 19.43
N GLU A 138 11.55 1.58 20.52
CA GLU A 138 10.48 2.58 20.52
C GLU A 138 10.87 3.81 19.69
N HIS A 139 12.09 4.31 19.89
CA HIS A 139 12.68 5.39 19.10
C HIS A 139 12.85 5.00 17.63
N ALA A 140 13.26 3.76 17.36
CA ALA A 140 13.34 3.21 16.01
C ALA A 140 11.98 3.20 15.31
N LYS A 141 10.93 2.76 16.01
CA LYS A 141 9.56 2.77 15.51
C LYS A 141 9.07 4.19 15.24
N PHE A 142 9.31 5.12 16.17
CA PHE A 142 8.97 6.52 16.01
C PHE A 142 9.61 7.14 14.75
N LEU A 143 10.92 6.96 14.55
CA LEU A 143 11.63 7.45 13.36
C LEU A 143 11.07 6.85 12.06
N SER A 144 10.78 5.55 12.08
CA SER A 144 10.18 4.85 10.94
C SER A 144 8.78 5.38 10.60
N ASP A 145 7.95 5.65 11.61
CA ASP A 145 6.58 6.15 11.42
C ASP A 145 6.57 7.59 10.89
N VAL A 146 7.42 8.45 11.43
CA VAL A 146 7.61 9.82 10.93
C VAL A 146 8.06 9.81 9.47
N ALA A 147 8.99 8.93 9.11
CA ALA A 147 9.43 8.78 7.72
C ALA A 147 8.29 8.31 6.79
N ASN A 148 7.43 7.41 7.25
CA ASN A 148 6.29 6.93 6.49
C ASN A 148 5.20 7.98 6.28
N ALA A 149 5.12 9.02 7.12
CA ALA A 149 4.20 10.13 6.93
C ALA A 149 4.57 11.02 5.71
N HIS A 150 5.85 11.10 5.33
CA HIS A 150 6.29 11.92 4.18
C HIS A 150 5.84 11.36 2.82
N LYS A 151 5.90 10.03 2.64
CA LYS A 151 5.34 9.35 1.47
C LYS A 151 4.31 8.34 1.96
N PRO A 152 3.00 8.58 1.73
CA PRO A 152 1.96 7.74 2.30
C PRO A 152 2.08 6.27 1.93
N LEU A 153 1.72 5.41 2.87
CA LEU A 153 1.51 3.98 2.67
C LEU A 153 0.32 3.72 1.72
N SER A 154 0.41 2.62 0.97
CA SER A 154 -0.66 2.04 0.17
C SER A 154 -1.85 1.60 1.02
N LEU A 155 -3.01 1.32 0.38
CA LEU A 155 -4.17 0.77 1.10
C LEU A 155 -3.88 -0.59 1.74
N TYR A 156 -3.02 -1.41 1.12
CA TYR A 156 -2.60 -2.71 1.67
C TYR A 156 -1.83 -2.54 2.99
N GLU A 157 -0.79 -1.71 2.97
CA GLU A 157 0.07 -1.46 4.13
C GLU A 157 -0.74 -0.83 5.28
N LYS A 158 -1.60 0.16 4.99
CA LYS A 158 -2.54 0.71 5.97
C LYS A 158 -3.50 -0.35 6.51
N GLY A 159 -3.96 -1.24 5.63
CA GLY A 159 -4.84 -2.35 6.01
C GLY A 159 -4.14 -3.32 6.96
N LYS A 160 -2.85 -3.59 6.77
CA LYS A 160 -2.04 -4.41 7.67
C LYS A 160 -1.86 -3.76 9.04
N GLU A 161 -1.60 -2.45 9.09
CA GLU A 161 -1.56 -1.71 10.36
C GLU A 161 -2.92 -1.75 11.08
N MET A 162 -4.01 -1.54 10.35
CA MET A 162 -5.37 -1.63 10.90
C MET A 162 -5.71 -3.03 11.40
N GLN A 163 -5.31 -4.06 10.66
CA GLN A 163 -5.48 -5.46 11.06
C GLN A 163 -4.71 -5.75 12.35
N ALA A 164 -3.46 -5.29 12.47
CA ALA A 164 -2.66 -5.47 13.68
C ALA A 164 -3.31 -4.81 14.91
N LYS A 165 -3.98 -3.65 14.75
CA LYS A 165 -4.72 -2.98 15.83
C LYS A 165 -5.98 -3.74 16.27
N LEU A 166 -6.64 -4.44 15.36
CA LEU A 166 -7.75 -5.34 15.70
C LEU A 166 -7.23 -6.57 16.43
N GLU A 167 -6.13 -7.16 15.95
CA GLU A 167 -5.53 -8.36 16.53
C GLU A 167 -4.91 -8.11 17.92
N SER A 168 -4.36 -6.91 18.16
CA SER A 168 -3.83 -6.51 19.47
C SER A 168 -4.92 -6.12 20.48
N GLY A 169 -6.17 -5.97 20.04
CA GLY A 169 -7.28 -5.48 20.86
C GLY A 169 -7.25 -3.97 21.13
N GLU A 170 -6.34 -3.22 20.50
CA GLU A 170 -6.33 -1.75 20.57
C GLU A 170 -7.54 -1.11 19.86
N ALA A 171 -8.14 -1.83 18.90
CA ALA A 171 -9.39 -1.46 18.25
C ALA A 171 -10.39 -2.62 18.33
N GLU A 172 -11.62 -2.34 18.76
CA GLU A 172 -12.68 -3.36 18.87
C GLU A 172 -13.36 -3.64 17.52
N ASP A 173 -13.50 -2.61 16.68
CA ASP A 173 -14.22 -2.68 15.41
C ASP A 173 -13.69 -1.67 14.37
N GLN A 174 -14.28 -1.67 13.17
CA GLN A 174 -13.90 -0.74 12.09
C GLN A 174 -14.19 0.73 12.44
N LYS A 175 -15.14 0.99 13.34
CA LYS A 175 -15.49 2.35 13.79
C LYS A 175 -14.44 2.88 14.76
N ALA A 176 -13.92 2.04 15.64
CA ALA A 176 -12.77 2.34 16.49
C ALA A 176 -11.53 2.62 15.64
N LEU A 177 -11.24 1.79 14.63
CA LEU A 177 -10.17 2.04 13.66
C LEU A 177 -10.32 3.40 12.96
N ALA A 178 -11.53 3.73 12.48
CA ALA A 178 -11.79 5.00 11.82
C ALA A 178 -11.46 6.21 12.72
N LYS A 179 -11.73 6.10 14.03
CA LYS A 179 -11.36 7.12 15.03
C LYS A 179 -9.85 7.16 15.28
N ILE A 180 -9.22 6.01 15.51
CA ILE A 180 -7.77 5.90 15.80
C ILE A 180 -6.94 6.46 14.63
N PHE A 181 -7.25 6.03 13.40
CA PHE A 181 -6.54 6.46 12.19
C PHE A 181 -7.08 7.76 11.59
N GLN A 182 -8.07 8.40 12.23
CA GLN A 182 -8.69 9.66 11.82
C GLN A 182 -9.11 9.66 10.33
N CYS A 183 -9.80 8.60 9.92
CA CYS A 183 -10.22 8.41 8.53
C CYS A 183 -11.68 7.93 8.44
N SER A 184 -12.22 7.82 7.23
CA SER A 184 -13.59 7.32 7.05
C SER A 184 -13.68 5.80 7.22
N GLU A 185 -14.81 5.31 7.73
CA GLU A 185 -15.09 3.85 7.78
C GLU A 185 -15.01 3.20 6.39
N ALA A 186 -15.37 3.93 5.33
CA ALA A 186 -15.20 3.46 3.96
C ALA A 186 -13.73 3.24 3.59
N LEU A 187 -12.81 4.09 4.08
CA LEU A 187 -11.37 3.90 3.90
C LEU A 187 -10.88 2.69 4.70
N VAL A 188 -11.31 2.56 5.97
CA VAL A 188 -10.99 1.39 6.80
C VAL A 188 -11.41 0.09 6.12
N SER A 189 -12.67 0.01 5.66
CA SER A 189 -13.18 -1.16 4.93
C SER A 189 -12.37 -1.45 3.66
N GLY A 190 -11.99 -0.40 2.92
CA GLY A 190 -11.16 -0.54 1.72
C GLY A 190 -9.75 -1.05 2.03
N ALA A 191 -9.12 -0.54 3.09
CA ALA A 191 -7.78 -0.93 3.52
C ALA A 191 -7.77 -2.38 4.04
N LEU A 192 -8.73 -2.77 4.89
CA LEU A 192 -8.85 -4.15 5.36
C LEU A 192 -9.07 -5.15 4.21
N LYS A 193 -9.85 -4.77 3.19
CA LYS A 193 -10.00 -5.56 1.95
C LYS A 193 -8.73 -5.61 1.12
N ALA A 194 -7.90 -4.57 1.13
CA ALA A 194 -6.59 -4.63 0.48
C ALA A 194 -5.71 -5.65 1.22
N ALA A 195 -5.63 -5.55 2.55
CA ALA A 195 -4.81 -6.42 3.40
C ALA A 195 -5.20 -7.91 3.37
N SER A 196 -6.44 -8.24 3.02
CA SER A 196 -6.87 -9.63 2.85
C SER A 196 -6.59 -10.21 1.46
N LEU A 197 -6.14 -9.40 0.50
CA LEU A 197 -5.73 -9.89 -0.82
C LEU A 197 -4.32 -10.50 -0.74
N PRO A 198 -4.06 -11.60 -1.49
CA PRO A 198 -2.71 -12.14 -1.61
C PRO A 198 -1.74 -11.14 -2.21
N LEU A 199 -0.49 -11.21 -1.76
CA LEU A 199 0.57 -10.29 -2.16
C LEU A 199 0.83 -10.38 -3.67
N GLU A 200 0.85 -11.60 -4.21
CA GLU A 200 1.10 -11.91 -5.61
C GLU A 200 0.05 -11.27 -6.54
N LEU A 201 -1.19 -11.19 -6.08
CA LEU A 201 -2.28 -10.53 -6.82
C LEU A 201 -2.07 -9.01 -6.88
N LEU A 202 -1.53 -8.41 -5.82
CA LEU A 202 -1.22 -6.98 -5.79
C LEU A 202 0.07 -6.67 -6.56
N GLN A 203 1.09 -7.53 -6.47
CA GLN A 203 2.34 -7.41 -7.23
C GLN A 203 2.16 -7.60 -8.74
N ALA A 204 1.02 -8.14 -9.18
CA ALA A 204 0.61 -8.13 -10.58
C ALA A 204 0.53 -6.70 -11.18
N TYR A 205 0.34 -5.68 -10.33
CA TYR A 205 0.30 -4.27 -10.71
C TYR A 205 1.69 -3.60 -10.62
N PRO A 206 1.97 -2.60 -11.48
CA PRO A 206 3.28 -1.93 -11.46
C PRO A 206 3.48 -1.09 -10.20
N ASN A 207 2.42 -0.51 -9.64
CA ASN A 207 2.49 0.30 -8.43
C ASN A 207 1.21 0.14 -7.60
N VAL A 208 1.32 -0.60 -6.49
CA VAL A 208 0.21 -0.85 -5.56
C VAL A 208 -0.30 0.44 -4.90
N GLY A 209 0.56 1.45 -4.75
CA GLY A 209 0.19 2.74 -4.19
C GLY A 209 -0.84 3.52 -5.03
N ASP A 210 -0.94 3.22 -6.33
CA ASP A 210 -1.89 3.87 -7.25
C ASP A 210 -3.25 3.16 -7.29
N LEU A 211 -3.39 2.00 -6.63
CA LEU A 211 -4.64 1.26 -6.58
C LEU A 211 -5.63 1.94 -5.63
N GLY A 212 -6.55 2.68 -6.23
CA GLY A 212 -7.64 3.32 -5.51
C GLY A 212 -8.61 2.31 -4.89
N ARG A 213 -9.35 2.77 -3.87
CA ARG A 213 -10.38 1.98 -3.17
C ARG A 213 -11.39 1.28 -4.10
N PRO A 214 -11.90 1.90 -5.19
CA PRO A 214 -12.82 1.21 -6.10
C PRO A 214 -12.21 -0.05 -6.72
N THR A 215 -10.94 0.02 -7.16
CA THR A 215 -10.21 -1.10 -7.74
C THR A 215 -10.01 -2.21 -6.72
N ILE A 216 -9.52 -1.87 -5.52
CA ILE A 216 -9.34 -2.83 -4.43
C ILE A 216 -10.64 -3.53 -4.06
N VAL A 217 -11.74 -2.79 -3.88
CA VAL A 217 -13.02 -3.37 -3.49
C VAL A 217 -13.56 -4.31 -4.56
N LYS A 218 -13.41 -3.95 -5.85
CA LYS A 218 -13.81 -4.80 -6.98
C LYS A 218 -12.96 -6.07 -7.02
N LEU A 219 -11.64 -5.92 -6.96
CA LEU A 219 -10.68 -7.03 -6.99
C LEU A 219 -10.90 -8.00 -5.83
N HIS A 220 -11.06 -7.50 -4.60
CA HIS A 220 -11.38 -8.31 -3.43
C HIS A 220 -12.68 -9.10 -3.63
N LYS A 221 -13.74 -8.46 -4.10
CA LYS A 221 -15.02 -9.13 -4.35
C LYS A 221 -14.83 -10.27 -5.38
N GLN A 222 -14.24 -9.96 -6.53
CA GLN A 222 -14.04 -10.93 -7.60
C GLN A 222 -13.15 -12.10 -7.16
N TYR A 223 -12.07 -11.83 -6.43
CA TYR A 223 -11.16 -12.85 -5.93
C TYR A 223 -11.80 -13.75 -4.85
N SER A 224 -12.55 -13.16 -3.91
CA SER A 224 -13.19 -13.91 -2.81
C SER A 224 -14.38 -14.77 -3.26
N GLU A 225 -14.98 -14.46 -4.42
CA GLU A 225 -16.07 -15.27 -5.02
C GLU A 225 -15.55 -16.49 -5.80
N LEU A 226 -14.24 -16.57 -6.08
CA LEU A 226 -13.61 -17.74 -6.73
C LEU A 226 -13.54 -18.95 -5.79
N SER A 227 -13.57 -20.15 -6.36
CA SER A 227 -13.21 -21.37 -5.64
C SER A 227 -11.73 -21.36 -5.26
N SER A 228 -11.33 -22.09 -4.22
CA SER A 228 -9.93 -22.16 -3.79
C SER A 228 -8.99 -22.64 -4.91
N GLU A 229 -9.45 -23.57 -5.77
CA GLU A 229 -8.70 -24.02 -6.95
C GLU A 229 -8.47 -22.87 -7.95
N HIS A 230 -9.51 -22.10 -8.24
CA HIS A 230 -9.40 -20.96 -9.16
C HIS A 230 -8.61 -19.80 -8.56
N GLN A 231 -8.65 -19.61 -7.23
CA GLN A 231 -7.80 -18.65 -6.54
C GLN A 231 -6.32 -18.98 -6.74
N VAL A 232 -5.91 -20.23 -6.49
CA VAL A 232 -4.52 -20.68 -6.69
C VAL A 232 -4.10 -20.48 -8.15
N LYS A 233 -4.94 -20.92 -9.09
CA LYS A 233 -4.66 -20.77 -10.52
C LYS A 233 -4.53 -19.31 -10.94
N LEU A 234 -5.37 -18.41 -10.42
CA LEU A 234 -5.26 -16.98 -10.71
C LEU A 234 -3.93 -16.41 -10.18
N LEU A 235 -3.48 -16.82 -9.00
CA LEU A 235 -2.21 -16.36 -8.43
C LEU A 235 -1.01 -16.85 -9.27
N GLU A 236 -1.02 -18.10 -9.73
CA GLU A 236 -0.02 -18.62 -10.66
C GLU A 236 0.01 -17.84 -11.98
N MET A 237 -1.16 -17.42 -12.48
CA MET A 237 -1.26 -16.57 -13.67
C MET A 237 -0.74 -15.15 -13.40
N CYS A 238 -0.92 -14.62 -12.19
CA CYS A 238 -0.42 -13.30 -11.79
C CYS A 238 1.11 -13.26 -11.67
N ALA A 239 1.71 -14.31 -11.10
CA ALA A 239 3.13 -14.43 -10.80
C ALA A 239 3.72 -15.68 -11.52
N SER A 240 4.11 -15.48 -12.78
CA SER A 240 4.63 -16.56 -13.63
C SER A 240 6.16 -16.54 -13.69
N ASN A 241 6.78 -17.54 -14.34
CA ASN A 241 8.23 -17.56 -14.60
C ASN A 241 8.70 -16.37 -15.47
N GLU A 242 7.81 -15.75 -16.24
CA GLU A 242 8.08 -14.56 -17.04
C GLU A 242 7.88 -13.26 -16.23
N GLY A 243 7.63 -13.37 -14.92
CA GLY A 243 7.37 -12.26 -14.02
C GLY A 243 5.88 -11.97 -13.80
N PHE A 244 5.62 -10.80 -13.24
CA PHE A 244 4.28 -10.30 -12.93
C PHE A 244 3.54 -9.82 -14.19
N VAL A 245 2.21 -9.65 -14.10
CA VAL A 245 1.37 -9.21 -15.23
C VAL A 245 1.89 -7.93 -15.88
N TRP A 246 2.22 -6.90 -15.10
CA TRP A 246 2.73 -5.63 -15.62
C TRP A 246 4.06 -5.76 -16.36
N GLN A 247 4.92 -6.72 -16.00
CA GLN A 247 6.24 -6.93 -16.63
C GLN A 247 6.13 -7.56 -18.02
N ARG A 248 5.02 -8.27 -18.27
CA ARG A 248 4.72 -8.93 -19.54
C ARG A 248 3.97 -8.00 -20.51
N SER A 249 3.47 -6.86 -20.02
CA SER A 249 2.75 -5.88 -20.82
C SER A 249 3.70 -5.03 -21.67
N GLN A 250 3.26 -4.64 -22.86
CA GLN A 250 3.96 -3.70 -23.74
C GLN A 250 3.52 -2.25 -23.51
N ALA A 251 2.53 -2.00 -22.65
CA ALA A 251 2.01 -0.67 -22.40
C ALA A 251 3.05 0.24 -21.74
N GLN A 252 3.07 1.50 -22.18
CA GLN A 252 3.96 2.52 -21.66
C GLN A 252 3.22 3.43 -20.68
N GLY A 253 3.79 3.58 -19.49
CA GLY A 253 3.29 4.45 -18.42
C GLY A 253 2.42 3.73 -17.40
N VAL A 254 2.61 4.10 -16.12
CA VAL A 254 2.00 3.42 -14.96
C VAL A 254 0.48 3.37 -15.06
N ALA A 255 -0.18 4.46 -15.45
CA ALA A 255 -1.64 4.50 -15.55
C ALA A 255 -2.20 3.53 -16.61
N ARG A 256 -1.51 3.39 -17.75
CA ARG A 256 -1.93 2.45 -18.81
C ARG A 256 -1.68 1.00 -18.38
N LEU A 257 -0.51 0.73 -17.81
CA LEU A 257 -0.17 -0.58 -17.23
C LEU A 257 -1.19 -1.01 -16.18
N THR A 258 -1.52 -0.16 -15.21
CA THR A 258 -2.51 -0.46 -14.16
C THR A 258 -3.89 -0.78 -14.75
N LYS A 259 -4.30 -0.08 -15.81
CA LYS A 259 -5.56 -0.35 -16.50
C LYS A 259 -5.52 -1.72 -17.20
N GLU A 260 -4.48 -1.99 -17.97
CA GLU A 260 -4.33 -3.25 -18.71
C GLU A 260 -4.23 -4.46 -17.77
N VAL A 261 -3.49 -4.34 -16.66
CA VAL A 261 -3.44 -5.37 -15.62
C VAL A 261 -4.82 -5.64 -15.04
N SER A 262 -5.59 -4.58 -14.74
CA SER A 262 -6.96 -4.75 -14.23
C SER A 262 -7.84 -5.49 -15.24
N GLU A 263 -7.82 -5.09 -16.51
CA GLU A 263 -8.59 -5.76 -17.58
C GLU A 263 -8.16 -7.21 -17.77
N THR A 264 -6.85 -7.48 -17.70
CA THR A 264 -6.29 -8.83 -17.83
C THR A 264 -6.75 -9.74 -16.70
N ILE A 265 -6.62 -9.30 -15.44
CA ILE A 265 -7.07 -10.07 -14.27
C ILE A 265 -8.59 -10.29 -14.33
N GLU A 266 -9.36 -9.28 -14.71
CA GLU A 266 -10.81 -9.40 -14.85
C GLU A 266 -11.20 -10.44 -15.90
N ASN A 267 -10.52 -10.47 -17.05
CA ASN A 267 -10.75 -11.47 -18.09
C ASN A 267 -10.42 -12.89 -17.60
N TRP A 268 -9.29 -13.08 -16.92
CA TRP A 268 -8.94 -14.38 -16.34
C TRP A 268 -9.95 -14.85 -15.30
N ILE A 269 -10.45 -13.94 -14.46
CA ILE A 269 -11.51 -14.28 -13.50
C ILE A 269 -12.79 -14.70 -14.22
N LEU A 270 -13.16 -14.03 -15.32
CA LEU A 270 -14.32 -14.39 -16.13
C LEU A 270 -14.15 -15.75 -16.83
N GLU A 271 -12.94 -16.10 -17.24
CA GLU A 271 -12.64 -17.40 -17.84
C GLU A 271 -12.66 -18.54 -16.80
N LEU A 272 -12.10 -18.29 -15.61
CA LEU A 272 -12.08 -19.26 -14.52
C LEU A 272 -13.47 -19.48 -13.92
N SER A 273 -14.24 -18.41 -13.76
CA SER A 273 -15.58 -18.47 -13.17
C SER A 273 -16.57 -17.68 -14.04
N PRO A 274 -16.96 -18.23 -15.20
CA PRO A 274 -17.93 -17.58 -16.06
C PRO A 274 -19.22 -17.34 -15.29
N PRO A 275 -19.83 -16.14 -15.43
CA PRO A 275 -21.08 -15.85 -14.74
C PRO A 275 -22.09 -16.93 -15.10
N LYS A 276 -22.66 -17.58 -14.08
CA LYS A 276 -23.74 -18.55 -14.29
C LYS A 276 -24.77 -17.86 -15.17
N LYS A 277 -24.98 -18.36 -16.40
CA LYS A 277 -26.04 -17.87 -17.29
C LYS A 277 -27.30 -17.85 -16.43
N ALA A 278 -27.86 -16.67 -16.19
CA ALA A 278 -29.16 -16.57 -15.56
C ALA A 278 -30.11 -17.33 -16.48
N ILE A 279 -30.48 -18.55 -16.09
CA ILE A 279 -31.52 -19.29 -16.79
C ILE A 279 -32.76 -18.44 -16.56
N ASN A 280 -33.14 -17.68 -17.58
CA ASN A 280 -34.31 -16.84 -17.52
C ASN A 280 -35.51 -17.78 -17.60
N ASN A 281 -35.93 -18.32 -16.45
CA ASN A 281 -37.14 -19.15 -16.33
C ASN A 281 -38.42 -18.34 -16.52
N LYS A 282 -38.33 -17.14 -17.12
CA LYS A 282 -39.47 -16.31 -17.45
C LYS A 282 -40.13 -16.88 -18.70
N VAL A 283 -41.35 -17.35 -18.53
CA VAL A 283 -42.21 -17.79 -19.62
C VAL A 283 -43.28 -16.75 -19.82
N ASP A 284 -43.38 -16.20 -21.03
CA ASP A 284 -44.47 -15.29 -21.40
C ASP A 284 -45.74 -16.12 -21.71
N LEU A 285 -46.80 -15.90 -20.94
CA LEU A 285 -48.12 -16.49 -21.19
C LEU A 285 -48.89 -15.69 -22.23
N VAL A 286 -48.82 -14.36 -22.12
CA VAL A 286 -49.40 -13.41 -23.07
C VAL A 286 -48.37 -12.31 -23.28
N LYS A 287 -47.84 -12.20 -24.50
CA LYS A 287 -46.77 -11.27 -24.84
C LYS A 287 -47.09 -9.85 -24.36
N GLY A 288 -46.26 -9.32 -23.46
CA GLY A 288 -46.40 -7.98 -22.90
C GLY A 288 -47.50 -7.78 -21.85
N ARG A 289 -48.31 -8.80 -21.54
CA ARG A 289 -49.40 -8.72 -20.56
C ARG A 289 -49.29 -9.71 -19.41
N ALA A 290 -48.80 -10.93 -19.65
CA ALA A 290 -48.72 -11.96 -18.60
C ALA A 290 -47.44 -12.79 -18.78
N SER A 291 -46.71 -12.97 -17.70
CA SER A 291 -45.52 -13.83 -17.67
C SER A 291 -45.37 -14.45 -16.29
N TYR A 292 -44.75 -15.63 -16.20
CA TYR A 292 -44.43 -16.25 -14.92
C TYR A 292 -42.96 -16.65 -14.85
N THR A 293 -42.43 -16.71 -13.62
CA THR A 293 -41.15 -17.35 -13.31
C THR A 293 -41.38 -18.46 -12.29
N ARG A 294 -40.73 -19.61 -12.49
CA ARG A 294 -40.80 -20.75 -11.57
C ARG A 294 -39.42 -21.14 -11.06
N LYS A 295 -39.31 -21.31 -9.74
CA LYS A 295 -38.08 -21.77 -9.05
C LYS A 295 -38.47 -22.81 -8.00
N GLY A 296 -38.36 -24.09 -8.35
CA GLY A 296 -38.83 -25.19 -7.52
C GLY A 296 -40.36 -25.20 -7.38
N ALA A 297 -40.86 -25.24 -6.13
CA ALA A 297 -42.28 -25.13 -5.81
C ALA A 297 -42.80 -23.67 -5.86
N ASN A 298 -41.91 -22.68 -5.94
CA ASN A 298 -42.31 -21.27 -5.95
C ASN A 298 -42.65 -20.81 -7.36
N LEU A 299 -43.83 -20.18 -7.49
CA LEU A 299 -44.33 -19.57 -8.72
C LEU A 299 -44.52 -18.07 -8.48
N ALA A 300 -43.95 -17.22 -9.34
CA ALA A 300 -44.24 -15.79 -9.38
C ALA A 300 -44.91 -15.44 -10.70
N LEU A 301 -46.10 -14.84 -10.65
CA LEU A 301 -46.87 -14.40 -11.81
C LEU A 301 -46.82 -12.87 -11.90
N ASN A 302 -46.52 -12.34 -13.08
CA ASN A 302 -46.51 -10.91 -13.37
C ASN A 302 -47.56 -10.62 -14.45
N LEU A 303 -48.56 -9.82 -14.08
CA LEU A 303 -49.67 -9.41 -14.94
C LEU A 303 -49.66 -7.89 -15.09
N LYS A 304 -49.97 -7.40 -16.30
CA LYS A 304 -50.04 -5.97 -16.63
C LYS A 304 -51.36 -5.65 -17.30
N LYS A 305 -51.91 -4.47 -17.00
CA LYS A 305 -53.19 -3.97 -17.54
C LYS A 305 -54.34 -4.94 -17.22
N VAL A 306 -54.54 -5.21 -15.94
CA VAL A 306 -55.64 -6.04 -15.42
C VAL A 306 -56.65 -5.07 -14.78
N ASP A 307 -57.92 -5.17 -15.17
CA ASP A 307 -59.03 -4.43 -14.54
C ASP A 307 -59.45 -5.06 -13.20
N ASP A 308 -60.24 -4.33 -12.42
CA ASP A 308 -60.60 -4.71 -11.04
C ASP A 308 -61.42 -6.01 -10.98
N GLU A 309 -62.31 -6.23 -11.95
CA GLU A 309 -63.12 -7.45 -12.04
C GLU A 309 -62.24 -8.68 -12.29
N THR A 310 -61.38 -8.60 -13.31
CA THR A 310 -60.42 -9.67 -13.64
C THR A 310 -59.43 -9.91 -12.51
N MET A 311 -58.98 -8.86 -11.81
CA MET A 311 -58.10 -9.00 -10.65
C MET A 311 -58.78 -9.81 -9.55
N GLN A 312 -60.03 -9.49 -9.21
CA GLN A 312 -60.76 -10.17 -8.17
C GLN A 312 -61.01 -11.65 -8.50
N ASP A 313 -61.33 -11.96 -9.77
CA ASP A 313 -61.47 -13.34 -10.24
C ASP A 313 -60.19 -14.15 -10.08
N ILE A 314 -59.03 -13.56 -10.41
CA ILE A 314 -57.73 -14.21 -10.25
C ILE A 314 -57.41 -14.46 -8.78
N LEU A 315 -57.65 -13.48 -7.90
CA LEU A 315 -57.42 -13.62 -6.46
C LEU A 315 -58.32 -14.70 -5.85
N ASN A 316 -59.62 -14.69 -6.15
CA ASN A 316 -60.57 -15.69 -5.70
C ASN A 316 -60.18 -17.11 -6.15
N PHE A 317 -59.70 -17.24 -7.40
CA PHE A 317 -59.21 -18.53 -7.92
C PHE A 317 -57.99 -19.03 -7.16
N ILE A 318 -57.03 -18.14 -6.88
CA ILE A 318 -55.80 -18.47 -6.13
C ILE A 318 -56.14 -18.88 -4.70
N GLU A 319 -56.97 -18.10 -4.00
CA GLU A 319 -57.41 -18.40 -2.63
C GLU A 319 -58.11 -19.77 -2.55
N LYS A 320 -58.99 -20.08 -3.50
CA LYS A 320 -59.67 -21.39 -3.54
C LYS A 320 -58.73 -22.58 -3.76
N LYS A 321 -57.57 -22.36 -4.38
CA LYS A 321 -56.65 -23.44 -4.77
C LYS A 321 -55.44 -23.60 -3.86
N LEU A 322 -55.04 -22.53 -3.18
CA LEU A 322 -53.86 -22.51 -2.30
C LEU A 322 -54.20 -22.27 -0.82
N GLY A 323 -55.44 -21.88 -0.52
CA GLY A 323 -56.01 -21.78 0.83
C GLY A 323 -56.77 -23.01 1.26
#